data_AF-A0A7Y4RZQ0-F1
#
_entry.id   AF-A0A7Y4RZQ0-F1
#
_cell.length_a   1.000
_cell.length_b   1.000
_cell.length_c   1.000
_cell.angle_alpha   90.00
_cell.angle_beta   90.00
_cell.angle_gamma   90.00
#
_symmetry.space_group_name_H-M   'P 1'
#
loop_
_entity.id
_entity.type
_entity.pdbx_description
1 polymer ?
#
loop_
_entity_poly.entity_id
_entity_poly.type
_entity_poly.pdbx_seq_one_letter_code
_entity_poly.pdbx_strand_id
1 'polypeptide(L)'
;MVNTIWYWIRDTDKTPQHLPLQKLLRAIVGKLNGQSFELNISRSCGYGMQIREWDLQLESNDKIPVMFDILDKVCSGESEWFYFLEAECVSKNLIVYFGLHDSSALYIDAPEEFSTSIARLFIDVTEQI
;
A
#
# COMPACT_ATOMS: atom_id res chain seq x y z
N MET A 1 -2.24 17.21 17.06
CA MET A 1 -1.58 16.27 16.12
C MET A 1 -2.28 14.95 16.28
N VAL A 2 -2.76 14.34 15.20
CA VAL A 2 -3.31 12.98 15.27
C VAL A 2 -2.13 12.04 15.45
N ASN A 3 -2.16 11.22 16.48
CA ASN A 3 -1.12 10.23 16.71
C ASN A 3 -1.22 9.17 15.61
N THR A 4 -0.17 9.00 14.81
CA THR A 4 -0.10 7.92 13.83
C THR A 4 0.71 6.77 14.41
N ILE A 5 0.44 5.57 13.92
CA ILE A 5 1.16 4.38 14.31
C ILE A 5 1.51 3.56 13.08
N TRP A 6 2.72 3.02 13.11
CA TRP A 6 3.30 2.25 12.02
C TRP A 6 3.30 0.76 12.37
N TYR A 7 2.79 -0.06 11.46
CA TYR A 7 2.86 -1.51 11.55
C TYR A 7 3.65 -2.10 10.39
N TRP A 8 4.52 -3.05 10.70
CA TRP A 8 5.11 -3.98 9.74
C TRP A 8 4.28 -5.25 9.68
N ILE A 9 3.99 -5.74 8.47
CA ILE A 9 3.23 -6.96 8.23
C ILE A 9 4.10 -7.92 7.42
N ARG A 10 4.34 -9.12 7.95
CA ARG A 10 5.19 -10.16 7.32
C ARG A 10 4.41 -11.41 6.91
N ASP A 11 3.08 -11.32 6.91
CA ASP A 11 2.23 -12.34 6.31
C ASP A 11 2.70 -12.66 4.89
N THR A 12 2.58 -13.93 4.52
CA THR A 12 2.91 -14.38 3.16
C THR A 12 1.69 -14.91 2.44
N ASP A 13 1.73 -14.85 1.12
CA ASP A 13 0.74 -15.51 0.26
C ASP A 13 1.42 -16.34 -0.85
N LYS A 14 0.60 -16.89 -1.76
CA LYS A 14 1.06 -17.79 -2.82
C LYS A 14 1.41 -17.07 -4.13
N THR A 15 1.33 -15.74 -4.16
CA THR A 15 1.62 -14.96 -5.37
C THR A 15 3.14 -14.86 -5.57
N PRO A 16 3.64 -14.56 -6.78
CA PRO A 16 5.03 -14.18 -7.00
C PRO A 16 5.54 -13.03 -6.11
N GLN A 17 4.64 -12.12 -5.69
CA GLN A 17 4.96 -11.05 -4.75
C GLN A 17 5.27 -11.57 -3.34
N HIS A 18 4.79 -12.78 -2.99
CA HIS A 18 4.89 -13.44 -1.69
C HIS A 18 4.28 -12.70 -0.50
N LEU A 19 3.78 -11.48 -0.69
CA LEU A 19 3.19 -10.63 0.32
C LEU A 19 1.76 -10.25 -0.08
N PRO A 20 0.80 -10.24 0.86
CA PRO A 20 -0.62 -10.01 0.58
C PRO A 20 -0.94 -8.52 0.36
N LEU A 21 -0.27 -7.86 -0.58
CA LEU A 21 -0.40 -6.43 -0.84
C LEU A 21 -1.81 -6.06 -1.30
N GLN A 22 -2.44 -6.86 -2.17
CA GLN A 22 -3.82 -6.64 -2.59
C GLN A 22 -4.79 -6.65 -1.41
N LYS A 23 -4.60 -7.57 -0.47
CA LYS A 23 -5.42 -7.66 0.75
C LYS A 23 -5.29 -6.39 1.58
N LEU A 24 -4.07 -5.85 1.72
CA LEU A 24 -3.82 -4.59 2.43
C LEU A 24 -4.54 -3.42 1.75
N LEU A 25 -4.35 -3.23 0.44
CA LEU A 25 -5.01 -2.17 -0.33
C LEU A 25 -6.53 -2.22 -0.18
N ARG A 26 -7.12 -3.41 -0.40
CA ARG A 26 -8.57 -3.61 -0.31
C ARG A 26 -9.09 -3.39 1.11
N ALA A 27 -8.32 -3.75 2.14
CA ALA A 27 -8.69 -3.49 3.53
C ALA A 27 -8.73 -1.98 3.82
N ILE A 28 -7.74 -1.22 3.35
CA ILE A 28 -7.69 0.24 3.50
C ILE A 28 -8.90 0.88 2.81
N VAL A 29 -9.11 0.58 1.53
CA VAL A 29 -10.22 1.15 0.75
C VAL A 29 -11.58 0.72 1.29
N GLY A 30 -11.70 -0.55 1.71
CA GLY A 30 -12.93 -1.08 2.32
C GLY A 30 -13.32 -0.34 3.61
N LYS A 31 -12.35 0.09 4.42
CA LYS A 31 -12.60 0.87 5.64
C LYS A 31 -13.08 2.30 5.38
N LEU A 32 -12.86 2.84 4.18
CA LEU A 32 -13.33 4.18 3.82
C LEU A 32 -14.85 4.22 3.55
N ASN A 33 -15.54 3.06 3.49
CA ASN A 33 -17.01 2.97 3.44
C ASN A 33 -17.68 3.86 2.38
N GLY A 34 -17.09 3.95 1.18
CA GLY A 34 -17.65 4.75 0.07
C GLY A 34 -17.36 6.25 0.14
N GLN A 35 -16.52 6.71 1.07
CA GLN A 35 -15.94 8.04 1.00
C GLN A 35 -15.09 8.18 -0.27
N SER A 36 -15.09 9.38 -0.86
CA SER A 36 -14.18 9.72 -1.95
C SER A 36 -12.74 9.68 -1.44
N PHE A 37 -11.84 9.05 -2.20
CA PHE A 37 -10.43 9.01 -1.88
C PHE A 37 -9.59 9.17 -3.16
N GLU A 38 -8.35 9.56 -2.96
CA GLU A 38 -7.30 9.60 -3.98
C GLU A 38 -6.21 8.60 -3.61
N LEU A 39 -5.63 7.96 -4.63
CA LEU A 39 -4.48 7.09 -4.47
C LEU A 39 -3.30 7.72 -5.19
N ASN A 40 -2.19 7.88 -4.49
CA ASN A 40 -0.95 8.36 -5.07
C ASN A 40 0.17 7.36 -4.78
N ILE A 41 1.11 7.24 -5.72
CA ILE A 41 2.35 6.47 -5.54
C ILE A 41 3.51 7.47 -5.49
N SER A 42 4.43 7.31 -4.54
CA SER A 42 5.69 8.08 -4.44
C SER A 42 6.94 7.24 -4.76
N ARG A 43 6.80 5.91 -4.81
CA ARG A 43 7.86 4.99 -5.24
C ARG A 43 7.28 3.74 -5.88
N SER A 44 7.84 3.32 -7.02
CA SER A 44 7.35 2.19 -7.79
C SER A 44 8.49 1.36 -8.39
N CYS A 45 9.21 0.61 -7.56
CA CYS A 45 10.29 -0.26 -8.05
C CYS A 45 9.79 -1.70 -8.13
N GLY A 46 10.00 -2.38 -9.26
CA GLY A 46 9.53 -3.75 -9.43
C GLY A 46 9.69 -4.31 -10.84
N TYR A 47 8.98 -5.41 -11.10
CA TYR A 47 8.89 -6.07 -12.40
C TYR A 47 7.50 -5.88 -13.00
N GLY A 48 7.44 -5.34 -14.22
CA GLY A 48 6.19 -5.19 -14.95
C GLY A 48 6.17 -3.95 -15.85
N MET A 49 5.27 -3.94 -16.83
CA MET A 49 5.13 -2.81 -17.75
C MET A 49 4.50 -1.60 -17.06
N GLN A 50 3.45 -1.82 -16.25
CA GLN A 50 2.78 -0.75 -15.53
C GLN A 50 3.68 -0.17 -14.44
N ILE A 51 4.40 -1.02 -13.70
CA ILE A 51 5.36 -0.59 -12.67
C ILE A 51 6.47 0.27 -13.30
N ARG A 52 7.04 -0.18 -14.42
CA ARG A 52 8.06 0.60 -15.14
C ARG A 52 7.53 1.95 -15.63
N GLU A 53 6.29 2.00 -16.10
CA GLU A 53 5.68 3.26 -16.53
C GLU A 53 5.54 4.23 -15.36
N TRP A 54 5.12 3.75 -14.19
CA TRP A 54 5.05 4.56 -12.97
C TRP A 54 6.42 5.04 -12.51
N ASP A 55 7.43 4.18 -12.53
CA ASP A 55 8.82 4.54 -12.20
C ASP A 55 9.33 5.69 -13.08
N LEU A 56 9.10 5.62 -14.39
CA LEU A 56 9.46 6.68 -15.34
C LEU A 56 8.72 8.00 -15.07
N GLN A 57 7.44 7.95 -14.70
CA GLN A 57 6.71 9.17 -14.35
C GLN A 57 7.26 9.79 -13.05
N LEU A 58 7.68 8.96 -12.09
CA LEU A 58 8.27 9.39 -10.82
C LEU A 58 9.67 10.00 -10.97
N GLU A 59 10.36 9.80 -12.10
CA GLU A 59 11.61 10.53 -12.38
C GLU A 59 11.42 12.05 -12.45
N SER A 60 10.21 12.50 -12.77
CA SER A 60 9.87 13.93 -12.93
C SER A 60 8.80 14.43 -11.96
N ASN A 61 8.25 13.55 -11.11
CA ASN A 61 7.16 13.88 -10.19
C ASN A 61 7.42 13.23 -8.83
N ASP A 62 7.22 13.98 -7.74
CA ASP A 62 7.34 13.42 -6.38
C ASP A 62 6.29 12.34 -6.10
N LYS A 63 5.11 12.49 -6.73
CA LYS A 63 3.98 11.58 -6.61
C LYS A 63 3.18 11.54 -7.92
N ILE A 64 2.58 10.39 -8.21
CA ILE A 64 1.67 10.23 -9.34
C ILE A 64 0.30 9.71 -8.87
N PRO A 65 -0.81 10.25 -9.37
CA PRO A 65 -2.14 9.72 -9.08
C PRO A 65 -2.37 8.42 -9.84
N VAL A 66 -2.99 7.45 -9.19
CA VAL A 66 -3.33 6.16 -9.81
C VAL A 66 -4.79 5.78 -9.56
N MET A 67 -5.37 5.07 -10.52
CA MET A 67 -6.72 4.52 -10.37
C MET A 67 -6.70 3.28 -9.48
N PHE A 68 -7.70 3.16 -8.60
CA PHE A 68 -7.86 2.00 -7.72
C PHE A 68 -7.83 0.67 -8.49
N ASP A 69 -8.61 0.53 -9.56
CA ASP A 69 -8.70 -0.73 -10.30
C ASP A 69 -7.36 -1.16 -10.91
N ILE A 70 -6.53 -0.19 -11.33
CA ILE A 70 -5.21 -0.46 -11.89
C ILE A 70 -4.25 -0.88 -10.77
N LEU A 71 -4.23 -0.14 -9.66
CA LEU A 71 -3.39 -0.48 -8.52
C LEU A 71 -3.79 -1.83 -7.91
N ASP A 72 -5.09 -2.10 -7.76
CA ASP A 72 -5.61 -3.37 -7.23
C ASP A 72 -5.21 -4.57 -8.10
N LYS A 73 -5.23 -4.39 -9.43
CA LYS A 73 -4.74 -5.40 -10.36
C LYS A 73 -3.24 -5.64 -10.21
N VAL A 74 -2.41 -4.60 -10.15
CA VAL A 74 -0.95 -4.77 -9.99
C VAL A 74 -0.62 -5.36 -8.62
N CYS A 75 -1.29 -4.91 -7.56
CA CYS A 75 -1.13 -5.42 -6.20
C CYS A 75 -1.54 -6.89 -6.03
N SER A 76 -2.26 -7.49 -7.00
CA SER A 76 -2.51 -8.93 -7.03
C SER A 76 -1.22 -9.76 -7.10
N GLY A 77 -0.12 -9.19 -7.58
CA GLY A 77 1.16 -9.87 -7.69
C GLY A 77 1.20 -10.97 -8.76
N GLU A 78 0.13 -11.18 -9.55
CA GLU A 78 0.02 -12.32 -10.48
C GLU A 78 0.86 -12.13 -11.76
N SER A 79 0.88 -10.92 -12.32
CA SER A 79 1.56 -10.61 -13.60
C SER A 79 2.71 -9.62 -13.46
N GLU A 80 2.61 -8.73 -12.47
CA GLU A 80 3.58 -7.69 -12.15
C GLU A 80 3.71 -7.68 -10.62
N TRP A 81 4.90 -7.36 -10.10
CA TRP A 81 5.13 -7.34 -8.66
C TRP A 81 6.17 -6.28 -8.30
N PHE A 82 6.00 -5.67 -7.13
CA PHE A 82 6.88 -4.65 -6.62
C PHE A 82 8.01 -5.27 -5.80
N TYR A 83 9.19 -4.68 -5.93
CA TYR A 83 10.28 -4.82 -4.96
C TYR A 83 10.20 -3.74 -3.87
N PHE A 84 9.67 -2.57 -4.22
CA PHE A 84 9.43 -1.48 -3.29
C PHE A 84 8.26 -0.64 -3.82
N LEU A 85 7.22 -0.51 -3.00
CA LEU A 85 6.09 0.38 -3.24
C LEU A 85 5.96 1.34 -2.06
N GLU A 86 5.85 2.64 -2.35
CA GLU A 86 5.34 3.64 -1.40
C GLU A 86 4.10 4.28 -2.00
N ALA A 87 2.97 4.13 -1.30
CA ALA A 87 1.69 4.66 -1.73
C ALA A 87 0.97 5.36 -0.57
N GLU A 88 0.05 6.25 -0.92
CA GLU A 88 -0.85 6.89 0.02
C GLU A 88 -2.29 6.84 -0.47
N CYS A 89 -3.21 6.67 0.48
CA CYS A 89 -4.64 6.82 0.27
C CYS A 89 -5.10 8.04 1.05
N VAL A 90 -5.62 9.05 0.34
CA VAL A 90 -6.02 10.34 0.90
C VAL A 90 -7.53 10.47 0.83
N SER A 91 -8.17 10.68 1.98
CA SER A 91 -9.57 11.06 2.13
C SER A 91 -9.66 12.36 2.94
N LYS A 92 -10.85 12.98 3.01
CA LYS A 92 -11.07 14.33 3.57
C LYS A 92 -10.41 14.59 4.92
N ASN A 93 -10.34 13.59 5.80
CA ASN A 93 -9.79 13.71 7.17
C ASN A 93 -8.79 12.60 7.52
N LEU A 94 -8.29 11.86 6.53
CA LEU A 94 -7.49 10.66 6.75
C LEU A 94 -6.46 10.54 5.64
N ILE A 95 -5.20 10.36 6.04
CA ILE A 95 -4.12 9.95 5.16
C ILE A 95 -3.61 8.61 5.68
N VAL A 96 -3.53 7.63 4.78
CA VAL A 96 -2.99 6.31 5.06
C VAL A 96 -1.80 6.10 4.14
N TYR A 97 -0.60 6.02 4.71
CA TYR A 97 0.59 5.57 3.98
C TYR A 97 0.66 4.06 4.06
N PHE A 98 0.97 3.41 2.95
CA PHE A 98 1.09 1.97 2.90
C PHE A 98 1.97 1.55 1.74
N GLY A 99 2.44 0.32 1.78
CA GLY A 99 3.24 -0.21 0.70
C GLY A 99 4.01 -1.44 1.13
N LEU A 100 5.16 -1.64 0.50
CA LEU A 100 6.07 -2.73 0.82
C LEU A 100 7.51 -2.27 0.71
N HIS A 101 8.34 -2.72 1.64
CA HIS A 101 9.73 -2.32 1.73
C HIS A 101 10.66 -3.50 1.39
N ASP A 102 11.45 -3.32 0.33
CA ASP A 102 12.51 -4.25 -0.10
C ASP A 102 12.06 -5.72 -0.22
N SER A 103 10.84 -5.94 -0.70
CA SER A 103 10.18 -7.27 -0.82
C SER A 103 10.08 -8.06 0.50
N SER A 104 10.29 -7.43 1.65
CA SER A 104 10.46 -8.13 2.93
C SER A 104 9.25 -8.04 3.85
N ALA A 105 8.52 -6.93 3.78
CA ALA A 105 7.36 -6.67 4.60
C ALA A 105 6.46 -5.62 3.95
N LEU A 106 5.17 -5.74 4.20
CA LEU A 106 4.23 -4.65 3.98
C LEU A 106 4.29 -3.68 5.16
N TYR A 107 3.86 -2.44 4.94
CA TYR A 107 3.68 -1.48 6.01
C TYR A 107 2.37 -0.71 5.89
N ILE A 108 1.89 -0.20 7.02
CA ILE A 108 0.82 0.78 7.10
C ILE A 108 1.14 1.82 8.18
N ASP A 109 0.95 3.09 7.86
CA ASP A 109 1.06 4.23 8.77
C ASP A 109 -0.15 5.15 8.60
N ALA A 110 -0.92 5.31 9.67
CA ALA A 110 -2.18 6.05 9.73
C ALA A 110 -2.55 6.31 11.20
N PRO A 111 -3.63 7.05 11.50
CA PRO A 111 -4.14 7.20 12.86
C PRO A 111 -4.31 5.85 13.57
N GLU A 112 -3.96 5.81 14.87
CA GLU A 112 -3.86 4.58 15.66
C GLU A 112 -5.06 3.63 15.51
N GLU A 113 -6.28 4.15 15.64
CA GLU A 113 -7.50 3.36 15.51
C GLU A 113 -7.61 2.70 14.13
N PHE A 114 -7.24 3.42 13.07
CA PHE A 114 -7.31 2.95 11.70
C PHE A 114 -6.26 1.86 11.45
N SER A 115 -4.99 2.18 11.70
CA SER A 115 -3.86 1.27 11.53
C SER A 115 -4.06 -0.03 12.32
N THR A 116 -4.45 0.07 13.60
CA THR A 116 -4.70 -1.10 14.47
C THR A 116 -5.84 -1.96 13.89
N SER A 117 -6.88 -1.34 13.36
CA SER A 117 -8.01 -2.08 12.78
C SER A 117 -7.64 -2.85 11.52
N ILE A 118 -6.70 -2.33 10.72
CA ILE A 118 -6.16 -3.00 9.53
C ILE A 118 -5.18 -4.10 9.94
N ALA A 119 -4.26 -3.80 10.86
CA ALA A 119 -3.25 -4.72 11.38
C ALA A 119 -3.86 -6.03 11.89
N ARG A 120 -5.00 -5.96 12.59
CA ARG A 120 -5.72 -7.14 13.10
C ARG A 120 -6.23 -8.12 12.03
N LEU A 121 -6.17 -7.75 10.75
CA LEU A 121 -6.51 -8.64 9.64
C LEU A 121 -5.35 -9.56 9.24
N PHE A 122 -4.16 -9.34 9.77
CA PHE A 122 -2.94 -10.07 9.47
C PHE A 122 -2.46 -10.85 10.70
N ILE A 123 -1.59 -11.84 10.49
CA ILE A 123 -1.14 -12.77 11.52
C ILE A 123 0.21 -12.34 12.11
N ASP A 124 1.20 -12.10 11.25
CA ASP A 124 2.54 -11.66 11.62
C ASP A 124 2.66 -10.13 11.47
N VAL A 125 2.44 -9.44 12.59
CA VAL A 125 2.43 -7.98 12.67
C VAL A 125 3.33 -7.50 13.80
N THR A 126 4.14 -6.46 13.53
CA THR A 126 4.95 -5.77 14.54
C THR A 126 4.65 -4.29 14.54
N GLU A 127 4.31 -3.75 15.70
CA GLU A 127 4.21 -2.30 15.93
C GLU A 127 5.60 -1.67 15.98
N GLN A 128 5.78 -0.54 15.31
CA GLN A 128 6.98 0.27 15.44
C GLN A 128 6.70 1.42 16.41
N ILE A 129 7.39 1.38 17.55
CA ILE A 129 7.34 2.37 18.65
C ILE A 129 8.34 3.49 18.38
#